data_AF-A0A915AYE5-F1
#
_entry.id   AF-A0A915AYE5-F1
#
_cell.length_a   1.000
_cell.length_b   1.000
_cell.length_c   1.000
_cell.angle_alpha   90.00
_cell.angle_beta   90.00
_cell.angle_gamma   90.00
#
_symmetry.space_group_name_H-M   'P 1'
#
loop_
_entity.id
_entity.type
_entity.pdbx_description
1 polymer ?
#
loop_
_entity_poly.entity_id
_entity_poly.type
_entity_poly.pdbx_seq_one_letter_code
_entity_poly.pdbx_strand_id
1 'polypeptide(L)'
;MRLTRKRLETLLNVHPEKYRSRSNRPTRSTTPVRLEQSRSRSVDYLSPVVDMSDLDSRDERSNNGSVFPIIPEEEVVNVDIAPMNGISSSTPENSLITINVSGMKFQTFRSTLARYPETLLGNPAKRAQFWNGRDEEYFFDRHRPSFESILYIYQSHGVVKRPESVPIDIFLKEMKFFEMTDDILEAFWISEGYEKPEEAKMPENIHQRRVWELMEYPDSSLSARIMAFISIIVIIASIVSFCLETLPALKPVETDGARDWSNPFFLVELICIIWFTVELLLRFVSCPCKLTFMRSFLNIIDFIAIAPFFVNLLWSDASKSNSSMSFAVLRVLRLVRVFRIFKLSRHSVGLQILGKTFRASIQEFCLLIFFLAIALVLFSSGVYFAEQSEPDTKFTSIPASFWFVLIR
;
A
#
# COMPACT_ATOMS: atom_id res chain seq x y z
N MET A 1 28.84 7.10 9.08
CA MET A 1 28.76 8.35 8.29
C MET A 1 27.30 8.55 7.87
N ARG A 2 26.57 9.46 8.53
CA ARG A 2 25.11 9.63 8.35
C ARG A 2 24.83 10.24 6.97
N LEU A 3 24.39 9.44 6.00
CA LEU A 3 23.83 9.97 4.76
C LEU A 3 22.50 10.67 5.09
N THR A 4 22.49 11.99 4.98
CA THR A 4 21.29 12.82 5.08
C THR A 4 20.29 12.44 3.99
N ARG A 5 19.01 12.28 4.36
CA ARG A 5 17.83 11.98 3.50
C ARG A 5 17.87 12.63 2.10
N LYS A 6 18.33 13.88 2.03
CA LYS A 6 18.51 14.65 0.79
C LYS A 6 19.43 14.00 -0.25
N ARG A 7 20.50 13.30 0.16
CA ARG A 7 21.41 12.59 -0.77
C ARG A 7 20.79 11.31 -1.31
N LEU A 8 19.93 10.64 -0.52
CA LEU A 8 19.15 9.49 -0.98
C LEU A 8 18.08 9.93 -1.98
N GLU A 9 17.39 11.04 -1.72
CA GLU A 9 16.43 11.67 -2.64
C GLU A 9 17.07 12.12 -3.96
N THR A 10 18.34 12.58 -3.93
CA THR A 10 19.07 12.98 -5.14
C THR A 10 19.55 11.78 -5.97
N LEU A 11 19.85 10.64 -5.32
CA LEU A 11 20.30 9.40 -5.99
C LEU A 11 19.11 8.55 -6.50
N LEU A 12 17.96 8.62 -5.83
CA LEU A 12 16.69 8.02 -6.22
C LEU A 12 15.96 8.90 -7.25
N ASN A 13 16.66 9.41 -8.27
CA ASN A 13 16.12 10.31 -9.30
C ASN A 13 15.14 9.59 -10.28
N VAL A 14 14.16 8.89 -9.71
CA VAL A 14 12.86 8.55 -10.29
C VAL A 14 11.95 9.70 -9.93
N HIS A 15 12.14 10.83 -10.61
CA HIS A 15 11.11 11.86 -10.68
C HIS A 15 9.84 11.19 -11.24
N PRO A 16 8.66 11.32 -10.58
CA PRO A 16 7.40 10.89 -11.19
C PRO A 16 7.11 11.62 -12.52
N GLU A 17 7.85 12.67 -12.84
CA GLU A 17 7.77 13.36 -14.12
C GLU A 17 8.33 12.56 -15.31
N LYS A 18 9.25 11.60 -15.12
CA LYS A 18 9.73 10.77 -16.23
C LYS A 18 8.71 9.74 -16.72
N TYR A 19 7.67 9.47 -15.93
CA TYR A 19 6.52 8.65 -16.33
C TYR A 19 5.34 9.48 -16.87
N ARG A 20 5.41 10.82 -16.79
CA ARG A 20 4.37 11.72 -17.33
C ARG A 20 4.33 11.75 -18.87
N SER A 21 5.41 11.34 -19.53
CA SER A 21 5.58 11.46 -21.00
C SER A 21 5.21 10.21 -21.82
N ARG A 22 4.75 9.13 -21.20
CA ARG A 22 4.40 7.87 -21.91
C ARG A 22 2.89 7.66 -22.10
N SER A 23 2.07 8.72 -22.10
CA SER A 23 0.61 8.61 -22.28
C SER A 23 0.13 8.41 -23.73
N ASN A 24 0.98 8.01 -24.67
CA ASN A 24 0.60 7.86 -26.10
C ASN A 24 0.80 6.43 -26.67
N ARG A 25 0.92 5.39 -25.84
CA ARG A 25 0.81 4.01 -26.36
C ARG A 25 -0.65 3.55 -26.32
N PRO A 26 -1.21 3.01 -27.43
CA PRO A 26 -2.54 2.41 -27.40
C PRO A 26 -2.54 1.25 -26.41
N THR A 27 -3.50 1.27 -25.48
CA THR A 27 -3.76 0.20 -24.52
C THR A 27 -3.98 -1.11 -25.27
N ARG A 28 -3.08 -2.08 -25.09
CA ARG A 28 -3.26 -3.43 -25.62
C ARG A 28 -4.39 -4.10 -24.85
N SER A 29 -5.35 -4.65 -25.58
CA SER A 29 -6.54 -5.34 -25.08
C SER A 29 -6.20 -6.36 -23.99
N THR A 30 -6.87 -6.24 -22.86
CA THR A 30 -6.86 -7.21 -21.76
C THR A 30 -7.44 -8.55 -22.23
N THR A 31 -6.62 -9.59 -22.29
CA THR A 31 -7.07 -10.98 -22.27
C THR A 31 -7.21 -11.40 -20.80
N PRO A 32 -8.33 -12.00 -20.36
CA PRO A 32 -8.49 -12.41 -18.97
C PRO A 32 -7.63 -13.66 -18.70
N VAL A 33 -6.69 -13.56 -17.75
CA VAL A 33 -6.00 -14.72 -17.18
C VAL A 33 -6.93 -15.35 -16.15
N ARG A 34 -7.31 -16.61 -16.38
CA ARG A 34 -8.12 -17.43 -15.50
C ARG A 34 -7.26 -17.85 -14.30
N LEU A 35 -7.54 -17.28 -13.13
CA LEU A 35 -6.97 -17.72 -11.85
C LEU A 35 -7.62 -19.05 -11.45
N GLU A 36 -6.87 -20.14 -11.53
CA GLU A 36 -7.24 -21.37 -10.82
C GLU A 36 -6.90 -21.23 -9.34
N GLN A 37 -7.92 -21.43 -8.49
CA GLN A 37 -7.82 -21.48 -7.04
C GLN A 37 -7.21 -22.82 -6.61
N SER A 38 -5.96 -22.83 -6.16
CA SER A 38 -5.40 -23.93 -5.38
C SER A 38 -5.45 -23.58 -3.89
N ARG A 39 -6.31 -24.32 -3.18
CA ARG A 39 -6.52 -24.28 -1.72
C ARG A 39 -5.21 -24.54 -0.96
N SER A 40 -4.93 -23.69 0.02
CA SER A 40 -3.93 -23.91 1.07
C SER A 40 -4.20 -25.18 1.86
N ARG A 41 -3.22 -26.07 1.95
CA ARG A 41 -3.13 -27.11 2.99
C ARG A 41 -1.94 -26.76 3.89
N SER A 42 -2.25 -26.49 5.14
CA SER A 42 -1.31 -26.38 6.25
C SER A 42 -0.57 -27.71 6.42
N VAL A 43 0.75 -27.66 6.61
CA VAL A 43 1.55 -28.84 7.02
C VAL A 43 2.32 -28.43 8.27
N ASP A 44 1.99 -29.13 9.36
CA ASP A 44 2.62 -29.01 10.67
C ASP A 44 4.05 -29.57 10.63
N TYR A 45 5.00 -28.85 11.24
CA TYR A 45 6.36 -29.34 11.49
C TYR A 45 6.38 -30.11 12.82
N LEU A 46 6.59 -31.42 12.75
CA LEU A 46 7.10 -32.24 13.86
C LEU A 46 8.29 -33.06 13.34
N SER A 47 9.48 -32.75 13.86
CA SER A 47 10.72 -33.46 13.62
C SER A 47 10.72 -34.84 14.29
N PRO A 48 11.45 -35.83 13.76
CA PRO A 48 11.98 -36.93 14.56
C PRO A 48 13.51 -36.83 14.69
N VAL A 49 13.95 -36.95 15.94
CA VAL A 49 15.32 -37.24 16.35
C VAL A 49 15.68 -38.65 15.88
N VAL A 50 16.82 -38.82 15.22
CA VAL A 50 17.45 -40.13 15.03
C VAL A 50 18.88 -40.07 15.57
N ASP A 51 19.10 -40.99 16.49
CA ASP A 51 20.32 -41.31 17.22
C ASP A 51 21.37 -41.93 16.28
N MET A 52 22.64 -41.59 16.46
CA MET A 52 23.75 -42.11 15.65
C MET A 52 24.91 -42.49 16.58
N SER A 53 24.85 -43.72 17.10
CA SER A 53 25.99 -44.41 17.70
C SER A 53 26.58 -45.41 16.70
N ASP A 54 27.90 -45.40 16.63
CA ASP A 54 28.80 -46.41 16.06
C ASP A 54 28.94 -46.48 14.52
N LEU A 55 30.07 -45.93 14.02
CA LEU A 55 31.18 -46.74 13.49
C LEU A 55 32.39 -45.86 13.13
N ASP A 56 33.53 -46.28 13.66
CA ASP A 56 34.84 -45.64 13.62
C ASP A 56 35.71 -46.19 12.46
N SER A 57 36.73 -45.42 12.08
CA SER A 57 37.97 -45.79 11.37
C SER A 57 37.99 -45.92 9.83
N ARG A 58 38.55 -44.93 9.11
CA ARG A 58 39.95 -44.93 8.58
C ARG A 58 40.21 -43.90 7.47
N ASP A 59 41.45 -43.38 7.57
CA ASP A 59 42.39 -42.86 6.55
C ASP A 59 42.26 -41.46 5.93
N GLU A 60 43.29 -40.68 6.25
CA GLU A 60 43.73 -39.44 5.62
C GLU A 60 44.06 -39.62 4.12
N ARG A 61 43.58 -38.70 3.27
CA ARG A 61 44.37 -38.16 2.15
C ARG A 61 43.79 -36.84 1.62
N SER A 62 44.67 -35.84 1.63
CA SER A 62 44.56 -34.55 0.94
C SER A 62 44.08 -34.66 -0.50
N ASN A 63 43.05 -33.90 -0.88
CA ASN A 63 42.99 -33.33 -2.22
C ASN A 63 42.20 -32.00 -2.24
N ASN A 64 42.92 -30.91 -2.56
CA ASN A 64 42.34 -29.63 -2.94
C ASN A 64 41.57 -29.79 -4.26
N GLY A 65 40.25 -29.62 -4.22
CA GLY A 65 39.42 -29.55 -5.41
C GLY A 65 38.08 -28.90 -5.08
N SER A 66 37.90 -27.66 -5.53
CA SER A 66 36.60 -26.98 -5.52
C SER A 66 35.66 -27.71 -6.49
N VAL A 67 34.84 -28.62 -5.95
CA VAL A 67 33.75 -29.25 -6.69
C VAL A 67 32.50 -28.38 -6.50
N PHE A 68 32.09 -27.67 -7.53
CA PHE A 68 30.80 -26.97 -7.56
C PHE A 68 29.72 -27.95 -8.03
N PRO A 69 28.59 -28.10 -7.31
CA PRO A 69 27.52 -28.98 -7.73
C PRO A 69 26.75 -28.37 -8.92
N ILE A 70 26.69 -29.10 -10.03
CA ILE A 70 25.79 -28.86 -11.14
C ILE A 70 24.41 -29.36 -10.70
N ILE A 71 23.41 -28.48 -10.65
CA ILE A 71 22.01 -28.85 -10.35
C ILE A 71 21.36 -29.28 -11.68
N PRO A 72 20.82 -30.51 -11.81
CA PRO A 72 20.18 -30.98 -13.04
C PRO A 72 18.88 -30.20 -13.33
N GLU A 73 18.63 -29.87 -14.60
CA GLU A 73 17.30 -29.43 -15.07
C GLU A 73 16.38 -30.65 -15.23
N GLU A 74 15.13 -30.58 -14.76
CA GLU A 74 14.09 -31.58 -15.01
C GLU A 74 13.69 -31.58 -16.50
N GLU A 75 13.59 -32.78 -17.10
CA GLU A 75 13.23 -32.97 -18.51
C GLU A 75 11.78 -32.53 -18.81
N VAL A 76 11.62 -31.59 -19.73
CA VAL A 76 10.33 -31.29 -20.37
C VAL A 76 10.35 -31.85 -21.79
N VAL A 77 9.52 -32.86 -22.03
CA VAL A 77 9.33 -33.49 -23.35
C VAL A 77 8.63 -32.49 -24.29
N ASN A 78 9.27 -32.14 -25.41
CA ASN A 78 8.65 -31.34 -26.48
C ASN A 78 8.50 -32.15 -27.77
N VAL A 79 7.34 -31.99 -28.39
CA VAL A 79 6.90 -32.63 -29.65
C VAL A 79 7.45 -31.86 -30.86
N ASP A 80 7.97 -32.59 -31.84
CA ASP A 80 8.64 -32.08 -33.04
C ASP A 80 7.73 -31.31 -34.02
N ILE A 81 8.22 -30.16 -34.50
CA ILE A 81 7.79 -29.54 -35.77
C ILE A 81 9.06 -29.12 -36.56
N ALA A 82 9.13 -29.56 -37.82
CA ALA A 82 10.29 -29.46 -38.71
C ALA A 82 10.59 -28.04 -39.26
N PRO A 83 11.83 -27.78 -39.75
CA PRO A 83 12.39 -26.44 -39.86
C PRO A 83 12.40 -25.85 -41.28
N MET A 84 12.60 -24.53 -41.39
CA MET A 84 12.95 -23.83 -42.63
C MET A 84 14.27 -23.03 -42.45
N ASN A 85 15.16 -23.21 -43.42
CA ASN A 85 16.57 -22.81 -43.46
C ASN A 85 16.84 -21.29 -43.52
N GLY A 86 17.98 -20.87 -42.95
CA GLY A 86 18.73 -19.69 -43.41
C GLY A 86 19.71 -19.08 -42.40
N ILE A 87 21.01 -19.25 -42.67
CA ILE A 87 22.22 -18.65 -42.04
C ILE A 87 22.83 -19.45 -40.88
N SER A 88 23.91 -20.15 -41.24
CA SER A 88 24.81 -20.94 -40.41
C SER A 88 25.77 -20.05 -39.59
N SER A 89 25.52 -19.98 -38.29
CA SER A 89 26.56 -20.00 -37.26
C SER A 89 26.11 -20.98 -36.17
N SER A 90 26.23 -22.28 -36.45
CA SER A 90 25.76 -23.36 -35.59
C SER A 90 26.66 -23.54 -34.37
N THR A 91 26.67 -22.59 -33.46
CA THR A 91 26.99 -22.90 -32.06
C THR A 91 25.75 -23.54 -31.45
N PRO A 92 25.83 -24.79 -30.95
CA PRO A 92 24.66 -25.49 -30.42
C PRO A 92 24.00 -24.70 -29.29
N GLU A 93 22.66 -24.71 -29.20
CA GLU A 93 21.91 -23.99 -28.16
C GLU A 93 22.27 -24.47 -26.74
N ASN A 94 22.73 -25.72 -26.62
CA ASN A 94 23.28 -26.33 -25.40
C ASN A 94 24.77 -26.06 -25.17
N SER A 95 25.37 -25.09 -25.87
CA SER A 95 26.74 -24.66 -25.56
C SER A 95 26.80 -23.96 -24.20
N LEU A 96 27.77 -24.37 -23.39
CA LEU A 96 28.11 -23.69 -22.15
C LEU A 96 28.78 -22.36 -22.45
N ILE A 97 28.44 -21.34 -21.66
CA ILE A 97 29.03 -20.02 -21.68
C ILE A 97 29.67 -19.77 -20.33
N THR A 98 30.94 -19.34 -20.33
CA THR A 98 31.65 -18.90 -19.14
C THR A 98 31.53 -17.38 -18.99
N ILE A 99 31.09 -16.95 -17.82
CA ILE A 99 30.97 -15.54 -17.43
C ILE A 99 31.86 -15.30 -16.21
N ASN A 100 32.88 -14.48 -16.37
CA ASN A 100 33.80 -14.10 -15.31
C ASN A 100 33.42 -12.73 -14.74
N VAL A 101 33.01 -12.68 -13.48
CA VAL A 101 32.73 -11.45 -12.75
C VAL A 101 33.86 -11.15 -11.78
N SER A 102 34.73 -10.22 -12.17
CA SER A 102 35.88 -9.77 -11.39
C SER A 102 36.77 -10.91 -10.86
N GLY A 103 36.92 -12.00 -11.61
CA GLY A 103 37.69 -13.19 -11.23
C GLY A 103 36.85 -14.39 -10.76
N MET A 104 35.57 -14.21 -10.45
CA MET A 104 34.66 -15.31 -10.10
C MET A 104 33.96 -15.82 -11.36
N LYS A 105 34.20 -17.09 -11.70
CA LYS A 105 33.66 -17.71 -12.92
C LYS A 105 32.32 -18.37 -12.65
N PHE A 106 31.36 -18.09 -13.51
CA PHE A 106 30.05 -18.70 -13.58
C PHE A 106 29.88 -19.39 -14.92
N GLN A 107 29.13 -20.48 -14.95
CA GLN A 107 28.82 -21.20 -16.18
C GLN A 107 27.32 -21.42 -16.28
N THR A 108 26.80 -21.27 -17.49
CA THR A 108 25.38 -21.50 -17.81
C THR A 108 25.22 -21.85 -19.29
N PHE A 109 24.06 -22.34 -19.69
CA PHE A 109 23.77 -22.62 -21.08
C PHE A 109 23.37 -21.36 -21.84
N ARG A 110 23.71 -21.33 -23.13
CA ARG A 110 23.27 -20.26 -24.03
C ARG A 110 21.75 -20.16 -24.10
N SER A 111 21.05 -21.29 -24.05
CA SER A 111 19.59 -21.39 -23.98
C SER A 111 19.02 -20.68 -22.73
N THR A 112 19.65 -20.83 -21.57
CA THR A 112 19.25 -20.16 -20.32
C THR A 112 19.26 -18.64 -20.46
N LEU A 113 20.33 -18.08 -21.05
CA LEU A 113 20.42 -16.63 -21.29
C LEU A 113 19.43 -16.17 -22.37
N ALA A 114 19.21 -16.98 -23.41
CA ALA A 114 18.32 -16.67 -24.52
C ALA A 114 16.84 -16.52 -24.11
N ARG A 115 16.45 -16.99 -22.91
CA ARG A 115 15.11 -16.80 -22.33
C ARG A 115 14.72 -15.31 -22.21
N TYR A 116 15.69 -14.42 -22.02
CA TYR A 116 15.47 -12.98 -21.90
C TYR A 116 16.30 -12.21 -22.95
N PRO A 117 15.92 -12.24 -24.23
CA PRO A 117 16.74 -11.72 -25.34
C PRO A 117 16.94 -10.19 -25.30
N GLU A 118 16.13 -9.46 -24.55
CA GLU A 118 16.21 -8.01 -24.41
C GLU A 118 17.33 -7.56 -23.44
N THR A 119 17.78 -8.43 -22.54
CA THR A 119 18.78 -8.10 -21.51
C THR A 119 20.20 -8.09 -22.08
N LEU A 120 21.16 -7.56 -21.33
CA LEU A 120 22.56 -7.52 -21.75
C LEU A 120 23.11 -8.93 -22.00
N LEU A 121 22.86 -9.86 -21.07
CA LEU A 121 23.36 -11.24 -21.19
C LEU A 121 22.54 -12.08 -22.14
N GLY A 122 21.25 -11.80 -22.35
CA GLY A 122 20.44 -12.59 -23.28
C GLY A 122 20.70 -12.21 -24.74
N ASN A 123 21.03 -10.95 -25.01
CA ASN A 123 21.31 -10.46 -26.35
C ASN A 123 22.78 -10.74 -26.77
N PRO A 124 23.03 -11.58 -27.79
CA PRO A 124 24.38 -11.88 -28.23
C PRO A 124 25.19 -10.65 -28.68
N ALA A 125 24.54 -9.66 -29.31
CA ALA A 125 25.21 -8.45 -29.78
C ALA A 125 25.62 -7.54 -28.62
N LYS A 126 24.79 -7.43 -27.57
CA LYS A 126 25.11 -6.60 -26.39
C LYS A 126 26.23 -7.20 -25.56
N ARG A 127 26.23 -8.52 -25.35
CA ARG A 127 27.30 -9.18 -24.57
C ARG A 127 28.61 -9.34 -25.33
N ALA A 128 28.59 -9.32 -26.67
CA ALA A 128 29.81 -9.49 -27.49
C ALA A 128 30.93 -8.50 -27.14
N GLN A 129 30.61 -7.27 -26.72
CA GLN A 129 31.60 -6.28 -26.30
C GLN A 129 32.42 -6.68 -25.05
N PHE A 130 31.91 -7.63 -24.26
CA PHE A 130 32.56 -8.14 -23.04
C PHE A 130 33.31 -9.46 -23.28
N TRP A 131 33.36 -9.95 -24.53
CA TRP A 131 34.03 -11.20 -24.86
C TRP A 131 35.55 -11.04 -24.83
N ASN A 132 36.21 -11.89 -24.04
CA ASN A 132 37.66 -12.04 -24.04
C ASN A 132 38.05 -13.31 -24.81
N GLY A 133 38.55 -13.13 -26.04
CA GLY A 133 38.93 -14.24 -26.91
C GLY A 133 40.17 -15.02 -26.47
N ARG A 134 40.96 -14.53 -25.50
CA ARG A 134 42.12 -15.25 -24.96
C ARG A 134 41.69 -16.36 -24.00
N ASP A 135 40.73 -16.04 -23.14
CA ASP A 135 40.29 -16.90 -22.03
C ASP A 135 38.92 -17.57 -22.32
N GLU A 136 38.36 -17.33 -23.52
CA GLU A 136 37.07 -17.83 -23.99
C GLU A 136 35.90 -17.58 -23.01
N GLU A 137 35.86 -16.38 -22.44
CA GLU A 137 34.87 -15.99 -21.43
C GLU A 137 34.37 -14.55 -21.62
N TYR A 138 33.19 -14.25 -21.07
CA TYR A 138 32.70 -12.88 -20.95
C TYR A 138 33.18 -12.28 -19.63
N PHE A 139 33.92 -11.17 -19.68
CA PHE A 139 34.49 -10.53 -18.49
C PHE A 139 33.72 -9.28 -18.06
N PHE A 140 33.35 -9.22 -16.77
CA PHE A 140 32.66 -8.10 -16.14
C PHE A 140 33.40 -7.66 -14.87
N ASP A 141 33.97 -6.46 -14.83
CA ASP A 141 34.60 -5.89 -13.64
C ASP A 141 33.55 -5.25 -12.70
N ARG A 142 32.71 -6.10 -12.07
CA ARG A 142 31.52 -5.67 -11.31
C ARG A 142 31.32 -6.42 -9.99
N HIS A 143 30.16 -6.22 -9.34
CA HIS A 143 29.92 -6.67 -7.99
C HIS A 143 29.63 -8.18 -7.93
N ARG A 144 30.67 -8.92 -7.54
CA ARG A 144 30.70 -10.39 -7.42
C ARG A 144 29.45 -11.00 -6.75
N PRO A 145 29.10 -10.69 -5.48
CA PRO A 145 27.97 -11.33 -4.80
C PRO A 145 26.60 -11.10 -5.48
N SER A 146 26.45 -10.02 -6.24
CA SER A 146 25.16 -9.75 -6.91
C SER A 146 24.94 -10.66 -8.11
N PHE A 147 26.01 -11.15 -8.74
CA PHE A 147 25.91 -11.86 -10.00
C PHE A 147 25.23 -13.22 -9.86
N GLU A 148 25.39 -13.89 -8.72
CA GLU A 148 24.71 -15.16 -8.44
C GLU A 148 23.20 -15.01 -8.60
N SER A 149 22.62 -13.99 -7.96
CA SER A 149 21.20 -13.66 -8.10
C SER A 149 20.83 -13.21 -9.50
N ILE A 150 21.69 -12.45 -10.18
CA ILE A 150 21.45 -12.03 -11.58
C ILE A 150 21.34 -13.25 -12.49
N LEU A 151 22.24 -14.22 -12.34
CA LEU A 151 22.23 -15.44 -13.12
C LEU A 151 21.02 -16.32 -12.77
N TYR A 152 20.69 -16.40 -11.48
CA TYR A 152 19.54 -17.14 -10.99
C TYR A 152 18.23 -16.65 -11.60
N ILE A 153 18.07 -15.37 -11.92
CA ILE A 153 16.88 -14.85 -12.62
C ILE A 153 16.65 -15.56 -13.96
N TYR A 154 17.72 -15.83 -14.72
CA TYR A 154 17.61 -16.57 -16.00
C TYR A 154 17.27 -18.04 -15.77
N GLN A 155 17.89 -18.65 -14.75
CA GLN A 155 17.71 -20.07 -14.41
C GLN A 155 16.31 -20.37 -13.88
N SER A 156 15.77 -19.49 -13.04
CA SER A 156 14.50 -19.64 -12.33
C SER A 156 13.28 -19.10 -13.07
N HIS A 157 13.42 -18.71 -14.35
CA HIS A 157 12.33 -18.11 -15.13
C HIS A 157 11.78 -16.82 -14.52
N GLY A 158 12.65 -15.98 -13.96
CA GLY A 158 12.33 -14.62 -13.56
C GLY A 158 12.14 -14.42 -12.06
N VAL A 159 12.46 -15.41 -11.22
CA VAL A 159 12.42 -15.24 -9.76
C VAL A 159 13.58 -14.34 -9.35
N VAL A 160 13.25 -13.18 -8.76
CA VAL A 160 14.24 -12.25 -8.24
C VAL A 160 14.36 -12.43 -6.73
N LYS A 161 15.58 -12.73 -6.28
CA LYS A 161 15.94 -12.73 -4.86
C LYS A 161 17.27 -12.04 -4.69
N ARG A 162 17.29 -10.91 -4.01
CA ARG A 162 18.54 -10.21 -3.65
C ARG A 162 19.27 -11.01 -2.57
N PRO A 163 20.61 -11.16 -2.66
CA PRO A 163 21.36 -11.76 -1.56
C PRO A 163 21.30 -10.85 -0.32
N GLU A 164 21.09 -11.41 0.86
CA GLU A 164 20.89 -10.66 2.10
C GLU A 164 22.09 -9.77 2.44
N SER A 165 23.30 -10.22 2.11
CA SER A 165 24.56 -9.48 2.30
C SER A 165 24.73 -8.26 1.39
N VAL A 166 23.91 -8.13 0.34
CA VAL A 166 24.06 -7.10 -0.68
C VAL A 166 23.04 -5.99 -0.47
N PRO A 167 23.46 -4.72 -0.29
CA PRO A 167 22.56 -3.57 -0.23
C PRO A 167 21.65 -3.44 -1.47
N ILE A 168 20.41 -2.98 -1.25
CA ILE A 168 19.40 -2.78 -2.31
C ILE A 168 19.93 -1.89 -3.44
N ASP A 169 20.62 -0.80 -3.11
CA ASP A 169 21.12 0.16 -4.10
C ASP A 169 22.23 -0.43 -4.99
N ILE A 170 23.08 -1.29 -4.43
CA ILE A 170 24.11 -2.02 -5.17
C ILE A 170 23.43 -3.03 -6.09
N PHE A 171 22.53 -3.86 -5.57
CA PHE A 171 21.84 -4.86 -6.39
C PHE A 171 21.02 -4.23 -7.53
N LEU A 172 20.34 -3.10 -7.26
CA LEU A 172 19.59 -2.37 -8.27
C LEU A 172 20.50 -1.78 -9.36
N LYS A 173 21.70 -1.29 -9.02
CA LYS A 173 22.70 -0.88 -10.02
C LYS A 173 23.10 -2.05 -10.90
N GLU A 174 23.28 -3.23 -10.31
CA GLU A 174 23.65 -4.43 -11.04
C GLU A 174 22.53 -4.88 -11.99
N MET A 175 21.28 -4.92 -11.52
CA MET A 175 20.10 -5.22 -12.35
C MET A 175 19.95 -4.24 -13.52
N LYS A 176 20.15 -2.94 -13.27
CA LYS A 176 20.11 -1.91 -14.32
C LYS A 176 21.21 -2.07 -15.36
N PHE A 177 22.44 -2.37 -14.92
CA PHE A 177 23.54 -2.59 -15.86
C PHE A 177 23.32 -3.83 -16.71
N PHE A 178 22.82 -4.93 -16.14
CA PHE A 178 22.49 -6.13 -16.92
C PHE A 178 21.22 -5.96 -17.75
N GLU A 179 20.65 -4.76 -17.77
CA GLU A 179 19.46 -4.38 -18.53
C GLU A 179 18.27 -5.30 -18.26
N MET A 180 18.05 -5.62 -16.98
CA MET A 180 16.86 -6.37 -16.56
C MET A 180 15.59 -5.62 -16.97
N THR A 181 14.60 -6.37 -17.44
CA THR A 181 13.34 -5.79 -17.95
C THR A 181 12.55 -5.09 -16.84
N ASP A 182 11.68 -4.14 -17.23
CA ASP A 182 10.82 -3.41 -16.31
C ASP A 182 9.97 -4.37 -15.44
N ASP A 183 9.52 -5.50 -16.01
CA ASP A 183 8.74 -6.53 -15.29
C ASP A 183 9.55 -7.21 -14.19
N ILE A 184 10.83 -7.51 -14.44
CA ILE A 184 11.75 -8.11 -13.45
C ILE A 184 12.08 -7.09 -12.35
N LEU A 185 12.26 -5.82 -12.72
CA LEU A 185 12.45 -4.74 -11.75
C LEU A 185 11.20 -4.54 -10.88
N GLU A 186 10.00 -4.66 -11.45
CA GLU A 186 8.74 -4.62 -10.69
C GLU A 186 8.64 -5.79 -9.71
N ALA A 187 8.93 -7.02 -10.17
CA ALA A 187 8.99 -8.20 -9.30
C ALA A 187 10.01 -8.06 -8.16
N PHE A 188 11.17 -7.45 -8.43
CA PHE A 188 12.16 -7.13 -7.41
C PHE A 188 11.60 -6.20 -6.32
N TRP A 189 10.98 -5.08 -6.69
CA TRP A 189 10.41 -4.15 -5.71
C TRP A 189 9.34 -4.81 -4.85
N ILE A 190 8.46 -5.61 -5.46
CA ILE A 190 7.44 -6.36 -4.75
C ILE A 190 8.08 -7.36 -3.77
N SER A 191 9.15 -8.06 -4.18
CA SER A 191 9.88 -9.01 -3.31
C SER A 191 10.56 -8.35 -2.11
N GLU A 192 11.01 -7.09 -2.26
CA GLU A 192 11.60 -6.29 -1.18
C GLU A 192 10.53 -5.63 -0.28
N GLY A 193 9.25 -5.93 -0.51
CA GLY A 193 8.14 -5.39 0.28
C GLY A 193 7.69 -3.98 -0.14
N TYR A 194 8.09 -3.50 -1.31
CA TYR A 194 7.59 -2.26 -1.87
C TYR A 194 6.33 -2.54 -2.69
N GLU A 195 5.20 -2.00 -2.25
CA GLU A 195 4.00 -1.96 -3.07
C GLU A 195 4.16 -0.95 -4.20
N LYS A 196 3.80 -1.35 -5.42
CA LYS A 196 3.68 -0.40 -6.53
C LYS A 196 2.63 0.65 -6.16
N PRO A 197 2.97 1.95 -6.16
CA PRO A 197 1.98 2.98 -5.91
C PRO A 197 0.88 2.86 -6.97
N GLU A 198 -0.35 2.73 -6.51
CA GLU A 198 -1.51 2.63 -7.39
C GLU A 198 -1.54 3.87 -8.31
N GLU A 199 -1.40 3.67 -9.61
CA GLU A 199 -1.37 4.78 -10.57
C GLU A 199 -2.73 5.49 -10.52
N ALA A 200 -2.72 6.72 -9.98
CA ALA A 200 -3.93 7.53 -9.91
C ALA A 200 -4.43 7.81 -11.33
N LYS A 201 -5.60 7.25 -11.67
CA LYS A 201 -6.26 7.52 -12.95
C LYS A 201 -6.50 9.02 -13.07
N MET A 202 -5.99 9.64 -14.12
CA MET A 202 -6.20 11.06 -14.37
C MET A 202 -7.41 11.25 -15.27
N PRO A 203 -8.18 12.34 -15.11
CA PRO A 203 -9.20 12.71 -16.09
C PRO A 203 -8.58 12.97 -17.47
N GLU A 204 -9.27 12.55 -18.53
CA GLU A 204 -8.81 12.72 -19.92
C GLU A 204 -8.85 14.20 -20.35
N ASN A 205 -9.89 14.93 -19.93
CA ASN A 205 -10.08 16.32 -20.29
C ASN A 205 -9.07 17.24 -19.57
N ILE A 206 -8.44 18.15 -20.32
CA ILE A 206 -7.40 19.07 -19.79
C ILE A 206 -7.95 19.96 -18.67
N HIS A 207 -9.13 20.57 -18.87
CA HIS A 207 -9.75 21.44 -17.86
C HIS A 207 -10.15 20.66 -16.61
N GLN A 208 -10.73 19.47 -16.80
CA GLN A 208 -11.13 18.58 -15.73
C GLN A 208 -9.91 18.14 -14.91
N ARG A 209 -8.82 17.79 -15.60
CA ARG A 209 -7.54 17.44 -14.98
C ARG A 209 -6.94 18.59 -14.19
N ARG A 210 -6.97 19.83 -14.70
CA ARG A 210 -6.49 21.01 -13.95
C ARG A 210 -7.29 21.24 -12.67
N VAL A 211 -8.62 21.12 -12.73
CA VAL A 211 -9.47 21.25 -11.53
C VAL A 211 -9.21 20.10 -10.56
N TRP A 212 -9.06 18.87 -11.05
CA TRP A 212 -8.71 17.72 -10.22
C TRP A 212 -7.34 17.89 -9.54
N GLU A 213 -6.33 18.36 -10.28
CA GLU A 213 -5.00 18.67 -9.76
C GLU A 213 -5.04 19.77 -8.69
N LEU A 214 -5.83 20.83 -8.90
CA LEU A 214 -6.04 21.90 -7.94
C LEU A 214 -6.69 21.41 -6.63
N MET A 215 -7.66 20.50 -6.73
CA MET A 215 -8.50 20.08 -5.60
C MET A 215 -7.97 18.90 -4.80
N GLU A 216 -7.25 17.99 -5.45
CA GLU A 216 -6.78 16.72 -4.86
C GLU A 216 -5.30 16.76 -4.48
N TYR A 217 -4.46 17.51 -5.22
CA TYR A 217 -3.01 17.53 -5.05
C TYR A 217 -2.52 18.93 -4.65
N PRO A 218 -2.37 19.22 -3.34
CA PRO A 218 -1.91 20.53 -2.86
C PRO A 218 -0.56 20.94 -3.44
N ASP A 219 0.36 19.99 -3.65
CA ASP A 219 1.71 20.26 -4.16
C ASP A 219 1.76 20.51 -5.68
N SER A 220 0.64 20.42 -6.38
CA SER A 220 0.58 20.62 -7.84
C SER A 220 0.88 22.05 -8.28
N SER A 221 0.45 23.04 -7.49
CA SER A 221 0.57 24.46 -7.83
C SER A 221 0.43 25.36 -6.60
N LEU A 222 0.92 26.60 -6.68
CA LEU A 222 0.73 27.58 -5.60
C LEU A 222 -0.76 27.80 -5.27
N SER A 223 -1.61 27.85 -6.29
CA SER A 223 -3.06 27.96 -6.12
C SER A 223 -3.66 26.75 -5.40
N ALA A 224 -3.17 25.54 -5.66
CA ALA A 224 -3.62 24.33 -4.97
C ALA A 224 -3.25 24.36 -3.48
N ARG A 225 -2.04 24.85 -3.16
CA ARG A 225 -1.59 25.06 -1.78
C ARG A 225 -2.47 26.09 -1.05
N ILE A 226 -2.77 27.21 -1.70
CA ILE A 226 -3.64 28.26 -1.14
C ILE A 226 -5.04 27.69 -0.90
N MET A 227 -5.62 26.98 -1.87
CA MET A 227 -6.93 26.35 -1.72
C MET A 227 -6.95 25.37 -0.55
N ALA A 228 -5.96 24.46 -0.48
CA ALA A 228 -5.84 23.51 0.63
C ALA A 228 -5.72 24.21 1.99
N PHE A 229 -4.95 25.30 2.07
CA PHE A 229 -4.81 26.10 3.29
C PHE A 229 -6.13 26.77 3.70
N ILE A 230 -6.87 27.35 2.76
CA ILE A 230 -8.20 27.92 3.01
C ILE A 230 -9.15 26.83 3.52
N SER A 231 -9.17 25.66 2.88
CA SER A 231 -10.03 24.54 3.33
C SER A 231 -9.71 24.11 4.77
N ILE A 232 -8.44 24.07 5.17
CA ILE A 232 -8.05 23.79 6.57
C ILE A 232 -8.60 24.87 7.52
N ILE A 233 -8.47 26.16 7.17
CA ILE A 233 -9.01 27.25 7.99
C ILE A 233 -10.52 27.12 8.14
N VAL A 234 -11.25 26.86 7.06
CA VAL A 234 -12.71 26.70 7.09
C VAL A 234 -13.10 25.50 7.97
N ILE A 235 -12.35 24.39 7.92
CA ILE A 235 -12.58 23.24 8.81
C ILE A 235 -12.38 23.64 10.27
N ILE A 236 -11.28 24.31 10.60
CA ILE A 236 -10.99 24.74 11.99
C ILE A 236 -12.06 25.72 12.48
N ALA A 237 -12.40 26.74 11.68
CA ALA A 237 -13.44 27.71 12.01
C ALA A 237 -14.79 27.03 12.26
N SER A 238 -15.13 26.02 11.45
CA SER A 238 -16.32 25.23 11.68
C SER A 238 -16.27 24.53 13.04
N ILE A 239 -15.19 23.81 13.37
CA ILE A 239 -15.05 23.09 14.65
C ILE A 239 -15.14 24.06 15.84
N VAL A 240 -14.43 25.19 15.78
CA VAL A 240 -14.48 26.22 16.82
C VAL A 240 -15.90 26.76 16.99
N SER A 241 -16.59 27.09 15.89
CA SER A 241 -17.99 27.55 15.94
C SER A 241 -18.91 26.52 16.61
N PHE A 242 -18.72 25.22 16.35
CA PHE A 242 -19.51 24.16 17.00
C PHE A 242 -19.20 24.05 18.49
N CYS A 243 -17.93 24.15 18.90
CA CYS A 243 -17.59 24.17 20.32
C CYS A 243 -18.20 25.38 21.03
N LEU A 244 -18.14 26.57 20.42
CA LEU A 244 -18.70 27.80 20.99
C LEU A 244 -20.22 27.73 21.15
N GLU A 245 -20.94 27.11 20.21
CA GLU A 245 -22.40 26.91 20.30
C GLU A 245 -22.82 26.07 21.52
N THR A 246 -21.92 25.23 22.06
CA THR A 246 -22.20 24.45 23.27
C THR A 246 -22.10 25.26 24.56
N LEU A 247 -21.46 26.43 24.54
CA LEU A 247 -21.24 27.24 25.74
C LEU A 247 -22.55 27.86 26.23
N PRO A 248 -22.92 27.68 27.52
CA PRO A 248 -24.19 28.17 28.05
C PRO A 248 -24.33 29.70 27.97
N ALA A 249 -23.22 30.44 28.05
CA ALA A 249 -23.19 31.90 27.93
C ALA A 249 -23.50 32.40 26.51
N LEU A 250 -23.35 31.56 25.49
CA LEU A 250 -23.55 31.89 24.08
C LEU A 250 -24.77 31.17 23.48
N LYS A 251 -25.52 30.42 24.28
CA LYS A 251 -26.77 29.81 23.84
C LYS A 251 -27.77 30.93 23.49
N PRO A 252 -28.22 31.02 22.24
CA PRO A 252 -29.27 31.96 21.90
C PRO A 252 -30.53 31.62 22.71
N VAL A 253 -31.28 32.64 23.12
CA VAL A 253 -32.63 32.46 23.67
C VAL A 253 -33.42 31.68 22.63
N GLU A 254 -34.01 30.55 23.02
CA GLU A 254 -34.72 29.64 22.10
C GLU A 254 -35.88 30.38 21.43
N THR A 255 -35.64 30.95 20.25
CA THR A 255 -36.70 31.41 19.35
C THR A 255 -37.21 30.21 18.57
N ASP A 256 -38.49 29.91 18.74
CA ASP A 256 -39.24 28.80 18.15
C ASP A 256 -38.85 28.50 16.70
N GLY A 257 -38.04 27.45 16.50
CA GLY A 257 -37.92 26.64 15.27
C GLY A 257 -37.55 27.33 13.95
N ALA A 258 -37.50 28.65 13.90
CA ALA A 258 -37.22 29.44 12.71
C ALA A 258 -35.71 29.61 12.55
N ARG A 259 -35.25 29.55 11.29
CA ARG A 259 -33.86 29.87 10.97
C ARG A 259 -33.60 31.32 11.33
N ASP A 260 -32.87 31.52 12.42
CA ASP A 260 -32.47 32.85 12.84
C ASP A 260 -31.30 33.32 11.98
N TRP A 261 -31.62 34.07 10.94
CA TRP A 261 -30.64 34.70 10.05
C TRP A 261 -29.80 35.76 10.77
N SER A 262 -30.21 36.21 11.96
CA SER A 262 -29.42 37.13 12.78
C SER A 262 -28.40 36.41 13.67
N ASN A 263 -28.50 35.08 13.80
CA ASN A 263 -27.57 34.29 14.60
C ASN A 263 -26.20 34.14 13.89
N PRO A 264 -25.10 34.67 14.45
CA PRO A 264 -23.78 34.59 13.83
C PRO A 264 -23.28 33.14 13.70
N PHE A 265 -23.64 32.24 14.61
CA PHE A 265 -23.22 30.83 14.54
C PHE A 265 -23.90 30.10 13.37
N PHE A 266 -25.17 30.40 13.10
CA PHE A 266 -25.87 29.86 11.94
C PHE A 266 -25.24 30.37 10.63
N LEU A 267 -24.87 31.65 10.57
CA LEU A 267 -24.23 32.22 9.38
C LEU A 267 -22.85 31.60 9.12
N VAL A 268 -22.02 31.44 10.15
CA VAL A 268 -20.71 30.77 10.03
C VAL A 268 -20.90 29.33 9.57
N GLU A 269 -21.83 28.59 10.18
CA GLU A 269 -22.17 27.24 9.76
C GLU A 269 -22.57 27.19 8.27
N LEU A 270 -23.46 28.08 7.85
CA LEU A 270 -23.94 28.15 6.46
C LEU A 270 -22.79 28.42 5.48
N ILE A 271 -21.91 29.38 5.77
CA ILE A 271 -20.74 29.69 4.94
C ILE A 271 -19.81 28.47 4.84
N CYS A 272 -19.52 27.81 5.95
CA CYS A 272 -18.70 26.60 5.96
C CYS A 272 -19.30 25.47 5.12
N ILE A 273 -20.62 25.26 5.21
CA ILE A 273 -21.31 24.22 4.44
C ILE A 273 -21.29 24.55 2.96
N ILE A 274 -21.56 25.81 2.57
CA ILE A 274 -21.47 26.24 1.17
C ILE A 274 -20.07 25.95 0.63
N TRP A 275 -19.01 26.29 1.37
CA TRP A 275 -17.64 25.98 0.98
C TRP A 275 -17.42 24.47 0.81
N PHE A 276 -17.82 23.65 1.77
CA PHE A 276 -17.67 22.20 1.69
C PHE A 276 -18.48 21.57 0.54
N THR A 277 -19.66 22.09 0.25
CA THR A 277 -20.49 21.66 -0.87
C THR A 277 -19.81 22.00 -2.20
N VAL A 278 -19.29 23.22 -2.34
CA VAL A 278 -18.53 23.64 -3.54
C VAL A 278 -17.30 22.76 -3.73
N GLU A 279 -16.53 22.53 -2.67
CA GLU A 279 -15.37 21.64 -2.71
C GLU A 279 -15.72 20.22 -3.17
N LEU A 280 -16.77 19.63 -2.58
CA LEU A 280 -17.22 18.29 -2.92
C LEU A 280 -17.75 18.23 -4.36
N LEU A 281 -18.49 19.25 -4.80
CA LEU A 281 -19.02 19.33 -6.16
C LEU A 281 -17.89 19.46 -7.19
N LEU A 282 -16.91 20.33 -6.95
CA LEU A 282 -15.75 20.50 -7.83
C LEU A 282 -14.97 19.19 -7.95
N ARG A 283 -14.74 18.47 -6.85
CA ARG A 283 -14.11 17.14 -6.86
C ARG A 283 -14.97 16.11 -7.59
N PHE A 284 -16.27 16.08 -7.33
CA PHE A 284 -17.18 15.14 -7.97
C PHE A 284 -17.27 15.36 -9.48
N VAL A 285 -17.34 16.61 -9.96
CA VAL A 285 -17.37 16.92 -11.39
C VAL A 285 -16.02 16.62 -12.04
N SER A 286 -14.91 16.91 -11.36
CA SER A 286 -13.57 16.71 -11.90
C SER A 286 -13.03 15.28 -11.80
N CYS A 287 -13.61 14.39 -11.01
CA CYS A 287 -13.06 13.04 -10.83
C CYS A 287 -13.15 12.16 -12.09
N PRO A 288 -12.17 11.25 -12.30
CA PRO A 288 -12.09 10.36 -13.48
C PRO A 288 -13.19 9.30 -13.51
N CYS A 289 -13.57 8.74 -12.35
CA CYS A 289 -14.58 7.69 -12.22
C CYS A 289 -15.53 8.01 -11.06
N LYS A 290 -16.80 8.29 -11.36
CA LYS A 290 -17.77 8.75 -10.35
C LYS A 290 -18.06 7.70 -9.27
N LEU A 291 -18.20 6.43 -9.65
CA LEU A 291 -18.52 5.35 -8.71
C LEU A 291 -17.36 5.07 -7.74
N THR A 292 -16.12 5.03 -8.25
CA THR A 292 -14.91 4.91 -7.42
C THR A 292 -14.78 6.10 -6.49
N PHE A 293 -15.08 7.30 -6.97
CA PHE A 293 -15.09 8.51 -6.16
C PHE A 293 -16.08 8.39 -4.98
N MET A 294 -17.33 8.00 -5.23
CA MET A 294 -18.35 7.86 -4.17
C MET A 294 -17.99 6.80 -3.12
N ARG A 295 -17.25 5.76 -3.49
CA ARG A 295 -16.82 4.67 -2.58
C ARG A 295 -15.52 4.98 -1.82
N SER A 296 -14.81 6.04 -2.17
CA SER A 296 -13.56 6.40 -1.49
C SER A 296 -13.82 6.92 -0.09
N PHE A 297 -13.06 6.42 0.90
CA PHE A 297 -13.21 6.75 2.32
C PHE A 297 -13.15 8.27 2.60
N LEU A 298 -12.21 8.98 1.98
CA LEU A 298 -12.07 10.43 2.15
C LEU A 298 -13.29 11.20 1.60
N ASN A 299 -13.87 10.72 0.50
CA ASN A 299 -15.04 11.35 -0.09
C ASN A 299 -16.31 11.05 0.73
N ILE A 300 -16.42 9.87 1.34
CA ILE A 300 -17.50 9.55 2.29
C ILE A 300 -17.48 10.54 3.47
N ILE A 301 -16.31 10.86 4.01
CA ILE A 301 -16.17 11.88 5.07
C ILE A 301 -16.66 13.25 4.56
N ASP A 302 -16.32 13.63 3.32
CA ASP A 302 -16.79 14.88 2.72
C ASP A 302 -18.34 14.91 2.61
N PHE A 303 -19.00 13.80 2.29
CA PHE A 303 -20.47 13.68 2.29
C PHE A 303 -21.06 13.81 3.71
N ILE A 304 -20.50 13.08 4.68
CA ILE A 304 -20.95 13.12 6.08
C ILE A 304 -20.82 14.54 6.65
N ALA A 305 -19.78 15.29 6.26
CA ALA A 305 -19.55 16.64 6.76
C ALA A 305 -20.64 17.65 6.38
N ILE A 306 -21.33 17.48 5.24
CA ILE A 306 -22.42 18.36 4.79
C ILE A 306 -23.82 17.80 5.11
N ALA A 307 -23.93 16.49 5.34
CA ALA A 307 -25.20 15.80 5.52
C ALA A 307 -26.11 16.41 6.61
N PRO A 308 -25.61 16.82 7.80
CA PRO A 308 -26.48 17.36 8.86
C PRO A 308 -27.34 18.54 8.41
N PHE A 309 -26.80 19.43 7.58
CA PHE A 309 -27.52 20.61 7.10
C PHE A 309 -28.59 20.25 6.07
N PHE A 310 -28.24 19.45 5.06
CA PHE A 310 -29.18 19.06 4.01
C PHE A 310 -30.29 18.15 4.55
N VAL A 311 -29.97 17.24 5.48
CA VAL A 311 -30.99 16.40 6.13
C VAL A 311 -31.93 17.26 6.99
N ASN A 312 -31.40 18.21 7.77
CA ASN A 312 -32.23 19.14 8.53
C ASN A 312 -33.12 20.00 7.61
N LEU A 313 -32.56 20.52 6.51
CA LEU A 313 -33.31 21.28 5.50
C LEU A 313 -34.49 20.46 4.93
N LEU A 314 -34.23 19.26 4.43
CA LEU A 314 -35.25 18.37 3.85
C LEU A 314 -36.30 17.96 4.89
N TRP A 315 -35.88 17.62 6.11
CA TRP A 315 -36.79 17.18 7.17
C TRP A 315 -37.65 18.32 7.72
N SER A 316 -37.10 19.53 7.85
CA SER A 316 -37.83 20.71 8.34
C SER A 316 -38.99 21.12 7.43
N ASP A 317 -38.89 20.87 6.12
CA ASP A 317 -39.99 21.10 5.19
C ASP A 317 -41.02 19.96 5.16
N ALA A 318 -40.56 18.72 5.30
CA ALA A 318 -41.43 17.53 5.30
C ALA A 318 -42.23 17.35 6.60
N SER A 319 -41.67 17.76 7.74
CA SER A 319 -42.22 17.49 9.08
C SER A 319 -43.18 18.57 9.62
N LYS A 320 -43.60 19.54 8.79
CA LYS A 320 -44.71 20.46 9.12
C LYS A 320 -46.00 19.73 9.53
N SER A 321 -46.11 18.41 9.31
CA SER A 321 -47.25 17.58 9.70
C SER A 321 -47.04 16.58 10.86
N ASN A 322 -45.81 16.35 11.38
CA ASN A 322 -45.56 15.35 12.44
C ASN A 322 -44.47 15.82 13.43
N SER A 323 -44.89 16.27 14.61
CA SER A 323 -44.11 17.14 15.50
C SER A 323 -43.29 16.45 16.60
N SER A 324 -43.47 15.16 16.92
CA SER A 324 -42.82 14.54 18.10
C SER A 324 -41.55 13.74 17.82
N MET A 325 -41.47 12.99 16.71
CA MET A 325 -40.27 12.20 16.37
C MET A 325 -39.10 13.06 15.81
N SER A 326 -39.42 14.24 15.28
CA SER A 326 -38.47 15.13 14.61
C SER A 326 -37.39 15.70 15.54
N PHE A 327 -37.70 16.02 16.80
CA PHE A 327 -36.74 16.70 17.68
C PHE A 327 -35.56 15.82 18.14
N ALA A 328 -35.78 14.53 18.35
CA ALA A 328 -34.71 13.60 18.76
C ALA A 328 -33.70 13.37 17.63
N VAL A 329 -34.20 13.18 16.40
CA VAL A 329 -33.35 12.98 15.21
C VAL A 329 -32.54 14.25 14.91
N LEU A 330 -33.17 15.43 14.98
CA LEU A 330 -32.48 16.71 14.80
C LEU A 330 -31.38 16.94 15.84
N ARG A 331 -31.54 16.45 17.08
CA ARG A 331 -30.52 16.52 18.13
C ARG A 331 -29.31 15.64 17.80
N VAL A 332 -29.52 14.42 17.32
CA VAL A 332 -28.44 13.50 16.92
C VAL A 332 -27.69 14.02 15.70
N LEU A 333 -28.38 14.64 14.72
CA LEU A 333 -27.75 15.23 13.55
C LEU A 333 -26.76 16.35 13.89
N ARG A 334 -26.96 17.08 15.01
CA ARG A 334 -25.97 18.06 15.49
C ARG A 334 -24.66 17.38 15.92
N LEU A 335 -24.72 16.19 16.52
CA LEU A 335 -23.53 15.43 16.89
C LEU A 335 -22.77 14.95 15.64
N VAL A 336 -23.49 14.60 14.56
CA VAL A 336 -22.84 14.19 13.30
C VAL A 336 -21.94 15.29 12.74
N ARG A 337 -22.22 16.57 13.02
CA ARG A 337 -21.37 17.69 12.60
C ARG A 337 -19.94 17.58 13.14
N VAL A 338 -19.71 16.91 14.28
CA VAL A 338 -18.37 16.70 14.83
C VAL A 338 -17.47 15.91 13.87
N PHE A 339 -18.05 15.00 13.08
CA PHE A 339 -17.29 14.17 12.14
C PHE A 339 -16.61 14.99 11.03
N ARG A 340 -16.99 16.26 10.80
CA ARG A 340 -16.27 17.14 9.88
C ARG A 340 -14.81 17.35 10.27
N ILE A 341 -14.43 17.11 11.54
CA ILE A 341 -13.03 17.09 11.97
C ILE A 341 -12.19 16.09 11.17
N PHE A 342 -12.79 14.96 10.78
CA PHE A 342 -12.11 13.94 9.98
C PHE A 342 -11.79 14.43 8.57
N LYS A 343 -12.39 15.54 8.08
CA LYS A 343 -12.02 16.15 6.80
C LYS A 343 -10.55 16.62 6.80
N LEU A 344 -9.97 16.89 7.98
CA LEU A 344 -8.53 17.14 8.15
C LEU A 344 -7.66 15.96 7.69
N SER A 345 -8.20 14.73 7.65
CA SER A 345 -7.46 13.55 7.17
C SER A 345 -6.96 13.71 5.74
N ARG A 346 -7.67 14.43 4.88
CA ARG A 346 -7.21 14.72 3.51
C ARG A 346 -5.90 15.53 3.49
N HIS A 347 -5.73 16.40 4.47
CA HIS A 347 -4.59 17.30 4.58
C HIS A 347 -3.50 16.80 5.54
N SER A 348 -3.75 15.68 6.24
CA SER A 348 -2.84 15.08 7.19
C SER A 348 -2.41 13.70 6.73
N VAL A 349 -1.18 13.61 6.21
CA VAL A 349 -0.55 12.33 5.86
C VAL A 349 -0.51 11.39 7.07
N GLY A 350 -0.24 11.92 8.27
CA GLY A 350 -0.24 11.14 9.50
C GLY A 350 -1.58 10.48 9.80
N LEU A 351 -2.70 11.18 9.58
CA LEU A 351 -4.04 10.63 9.82
C LEU A 351 -4.43 9.59 8.75
N GLN A 352 -3.95 9.75 7.51
CA GLN A 352 -4.11 8.74 6.46
C GLN A 352 -3.32 7.47 6.77
N ILE A 353 -2.08 7.61 7.23
CA ILE A 353 -1.25 6.48 7.67
C ILE A 353 -1.94 5.78 8.85
N LEU A 354 -2.40 6.53 9.86
CA LEU A 354 -3.15 5.98 10.99
C LEU A 354 -4.37 5.17 10.52
N GLY A 355 -5.13 5.69 9.54
CA GLY A 355 -6.27 4.98 8.96
C GLY A 355 -5.87 3.68 8.25
N LYS A 356 -4.77 3.68 7.49
CA LYS A 356 -4.24 2.48 6.83
C LYS A 356 -3.76 1.45 7.84
N THR A 357 -3.02 1.88 8.86
CA THR A 357 -2.54 1.02 9.95
C THR A 357 -3.70 0.43 10.73
N PHE A 358 -4.70 1.24 11.09
CA PHE A 358 -5.88 0.77 11.79
C PHE A 358 -6.67 -0.26 10.97
N ARG A 359 -6.80 -0.04 9.66
CA ARG A 359 -7.44 -1.01 8.76
C ARG A 359 -6.67 -2.32 8.68
N ALA A 360 -5.35 -2.27 8.64
CA ALA A 360 -4.50 -3.46 8.63
C ALA A 360 -4.59 -4.23 9.96
N SER A 361 -4.67 -3.53 11.09
CA SER A 361 -4.70 -4.11 12.43
C SER A 361 -6.11 -4.37 12.98
N ILE A 362 -7.15 -4.30 12.15
CA ILE A 362 -8.54 -4.39 12.62
C ILE A 362 -8.87 -5.77 13.20
N GLN A 363 -8.26 -6.83 12.68
CA GLN A 363 -8.52 -8.20 13.14
C GLN A 363 -7.93 -8.41 14.54
N GLU A 364 -6.70 -7.97 14.74
CA GLU A 364 -5.97 -8.00 16.01
C GLU A 364 -6.66 -7.12 17.05
N PHE A 365 -7.13 -5.94 16.64
CA PHE A 365 -7.90 -5.04 17.50
C PHE A 365 -9.23 -5.65 17.93
N CYS A 366 -9.97 -6.31 17.03
CA CYS A 366 -11.20 -7.03 17.36
C CYS A 366 -10.94 -8.17 18.35
N LEU A 367 -9.84 -8.91 18.18
CA LEU A 367 -9.44 -9.98 19.10
C LEU A 367 -9.06 -9.44 20.49
N LEU A 368 -8.39 -8.29 20.55
CA LEU A 368 -8.11 -7.59 21.82
C LEU A 368 -9.41 -7.20 22.54
N ILE A 369 -10.36 -6.57 21.84
CA ILE A 369 -11.67 -6.21 22.43
C ILE A 369 -12.43 -7.46 22.89
N PHE A 370 -12.34 -8.56 22.14
CA PHE A 370 -12.98 -9.82 22.51
C PHE A 370 -12.45 -10.36 23.84
N PHE A 371 -11.13 -10.42 24.02
CA PHE A 371 -10.55 -10.85 25.30
C PHE A 371 -10.85 -9.86 26.44
N LEU A 372 -10.83 -8.55 26.15
CA LEU A 372 -11.24 -7.54 27.13
C LEU A 372 -12.68 -7.75 27.58
N ALA A 373 -13.60 -8.07 26.66
CA ALA A 373 -15.00 -8.33 26.97
C ALA A 373 -15.19 -9.59 27.83
N ILE A 374 -14.46 -10.67 27.54
CA ILE A 374 -14.48 -11.89 28.37
C ILE A 374 -13.98 -11.58 29.78
N ALA A 375 -12.82 -10.91 29.89
CA ALA A 375 -12.26 -10.51 31.18
C ALA A 375 -13.23 -9.62 31.96
N LEU A 376 -13.85 -8.64 31.28
CA LEU A 376 -14.84 -7.75 31.87
C LEU A 376 -16.00 -8.52 32.47
N VAL A 377 -16.60 -9.47 31.73
CA VAL A 377 -17.71 -10.29 32.24
C VAL A 377 -17.27 -11.19 33.39
N LEU A 378 -16.11 -11.85 33.30
CA LEU A 378 -15.63 -12.78 34.32
C LEU A 378 -15.31 -12.06 35.63
N PHE A 379 -14.50 -11.00 35.60
CA PHE A 379 -14.11 -10.28 36.81
C PHE A 379 -15.27 -9.49 37.40
N SER A 380 -16.14 -8.90 36.59
CA SER A 380 -17.32 -8.20 37.12
C SER A 380 -18.32 -9.17 37.76
N SER A 381 -18.44 -10.39 37.24
CA SER A 381 -19.22 -11.45 37.91
C SER A 381 -18.58 -11.86 39.22
N GLY A 382 -17.26 -12.05 39.25
CA GLY A 382 -16.51 -12.41 40.46
C GLY A 382 -16.67 -11.36 41.57
N VAL A 383 -16.45 -10.09 41.26
CA VAL A 383 -16.61 -8.98 42.23
C VAL A 383 -18.06 -8.85 42.69
N TYR A 384 -19.02 -8.94 41.76
CA TYR A 384 -20.44 -8.88 42.11
C TYR A 384 -20.81 -9.97 43.12
N PHE A 385 -20.45 -11.23 42.87
CA PHE A 385 -20.77 -12.32 43.79
C PHE A 385 -19.98 -12.28 45.09
N ALA A 386 -18.75 -11.74 45.09
CA ALA A 386 -17.96 -11.56 46.31
C ALA A 386 -18.56 -10.51 47.25
N GLU A 387 -19.21 -9.48 46.70
CA GLU A 387 -19.73 -8.33 47.44
C GLU A 387 -21.26 -8.35 47.62
N GLN A 388 -21.95 -9.34 47.04
CA GLN A 388 -23.42 -9.38 46.99
C GLN A 388 -24.07 -9.36 48.38
N SER A 389 -23.38 -9.85 49.40
CA SER A 389 -23.87 -9.90 50.78
C SER A 389 -23.67 -8.59 51.56
N GLU A 390 -22.93 -7.62 51.03
CA GLU A 390 -22.66 -6.37 51.72
C GLU A 390 -23.74 -5.31 51.46
N PRO A 391 -24.43 -4.79 52.50
CA PRO A 391 -25.61 -3.95 52.34
C PRO A 391 -25.33 -2.58 51.69
N ASP A 392 -24.11 -2.06 51.77
CA ASP A 392 -23.70 -0.76 51.21
C ASP A 392 -22.79 -0.90 49.95
N THR A 393 -22.84 -2.05 49.27
CA THR A 393 -21.97 -2.27 48.11
C THR A 393 -22.38 -1.43 46.90
N LYS A 394 -21.37 -0.95 46.16
CA LYS A 394 -21.56 -0.23 44.88
C LYS A 394 -21.75 -1.21 43.71
N PHE A 395 -21.55 -2.50 43.93
CA PHE A 395 -21.64 -3.55 42.92
C PHE A 395 -23.08 -4.09 42.82
N THR A 396 -24.01 -3.24 42.37
CA THR A 396 -25.44 -3.58 42.36
C THR A 396 -25.85 -4.55 41.26
N SER A 397 -25.06 -4.68 40.19
CA SER A 397 -25.28 -5.63 39.10
C SER A 397 -23.99 -5.88 38.33
N ILE A 398 -23.89 -7.00 37.61
CA ILE A 398 -22.70 -7.34 36.81
C ILE A 398 -22.35 -6.21 35.81
N PRO A 399 -23.29 -5.63 35.04
CA PRO A 399 -22.97 -4.49 34.16
C PRO A 399 -22.57 -3.22 34.92
N ALA A 400 -23.12 -2.96 36.12
CA ALA A 400 -22.68 -1.83 36.94
C ALA A 400 -21.23 -2.02 37.41
N SER A 401 -20.81 -3.26 37.65
CA SER A 401 -19.44 -3.63 37.99
C SER A 401 -18.45 -3.52 36.82
N PHE A 402 -18.91 -3.39 35.57
CA PHE A 402 -18.02 -3.21 34.40
C PHE A 402 -17.15 -1.96 34.52
N TRP A 403 -17.73 -0.85 34.99
CA TRP A 403 -16.99 0.41 35.17
C TRP A 403 -15.80 0.23 36.11
N PHE A 404 -16.00 -0.48 37.22
CA PHE A 404 -14.93 -0.75 38.17
C PHE A 404 -13.83 -1.60 37.55
N VAL A 405 -14.17 -2.74 36.94
CA VAL A 405 -13.21 -3.68 36.33
C VAL A 405 -12.49 -3.10 35.12
N LEU A 406 -13.10 -2.16 34.39
CA LEU A 406 -12.45 -1.53 33.24
C LEU A 406 -11.40 -0.49 33.66
N ILE A 407 -11.55 0.12 34.85
CA ILE A 407 -10.74 1.25 35.30
C ILE A 407 -9.70 0.87 36.34
N ARG A 408 -10.08 -0.04 37.24
CA ARG A 408 -9.24 -0.57 38.32
C ARG A 408 -8.64 -1.88 37.86
#